data_AF-A0A4R4Q8K6-F1
#
_entry.id   AF-A0A4R4Q8K6-F1
#
_cell.length_a   1.000
_cell.length_b   1.000
_cell.length_c   1.000
_cell.angle_alpha   90.00
_cell.angle_beta   90.00
_cell.angle_gamma   90.00
#
_symmetry.space_group_name_H-M   'P 1'
#
loop_
_entity.id
_entity.type
_entity.pdbx_description
1 polymer ?
#
loop_
_entity_poly.entity_id
_entity_poly.type
_entity_poly.pdbx_seq_one_letter_code
_entity_poly.pdbx_strand_id
1 'polypeptide(L)' 'MSKGIGRVAYKPVGVLLGIAAGTVAGAIFRQVWKLTAGDGEAPDATDEDRGWGEILAAAALQGAIFAVVRAAVDRGG' A
#
# COMPACT_ATOMS: atom_id res chain seq x y z
N MET A 1 -29.84 24.02 -13.71
CA MET A 1 -28.49 23.80 -13.14
C MET A 1 -28.62 22.85 -11.96
N SER A 2 -28.24 21.57 -12.10
CA SER A 2 -28.15 20.66 -10.95
C SER A 2 -27.01 19.67 -11.20
N LYS A 3 -25.84 19.92 -10.61
CA LYS A 3 -24.62 19.09 -10.71
C LYS A 3 -23.98 18.91 -9.32
N GLY A 4 -24.80 18.67 -8.29
CA GLY A 4 -24.32 18.64 -6.89
C GLY A 4 -24.24 17.26 -6.23
N ILE A 5 -25.18 16.34 -6.54
CA ILE A 5 -25.48 15.25 -5.61
C ILE A 5 -24.77 13.92 -5.95
N GLY A 6 -24.39 13.69 -7.21
CA GLY A 6 -23.68 12.46 -7.61
C GLY A 6 -22.22 12.34 -7.12
N ARG A 7 -21.60 13.44 -6.67
CA ARG A 7 -20.16 13.50 -6.34
C ARG A 7 -19.85 13.28 -4.85
N VAL A 8 -20.86 13.32 -3.98
CA VAL A 8 -20.69 13.15 -2.52
C VAL A 8 -20.90 11.69 -2.09
N ALA A 9 -21.75 10.92 -2.80
CA ALA A 9 -21.96 9.50 -2.54
C ALA A 9 -20.78 8.60 -2.94
N TYR A 10 -19.92 9.04 -3.87
CA TYR A 10 -18.71 8.29 -4.29
C TYR A 10 -17.53 8.44 -3.32
N LYS A 11 -17.51 9.49 -2.50
CA LYS A 11 -16.43 9.74 -1.52
C LYS A 11 -16.28 8.64 -0.46
N PRO A 12 -17.34 8.14 0.21
CA PRO A 12 -17.19 7.10 1.23
C PRO A 12 -16.77 5.74 0.67
N VAL A 13 -17.22 5.40 -0.54
CA VAL A 13 -16.86 4.13 -1.20
C VAL A 13 -15.39 4.13 -1.58
N GLY A 14 -14.88 5.23 -2.15
CA GLY A 14 -13.45 5.37 -2.46
C GLY A 14 -12.56 5.31 -1.23
N VAL A 15 -13.01 5.85 -0.09
CA VAL A 15 -12.28 5.76 1.19
C VAL A 15 -12.28 4.33 1.73
N LEU A 16 -13.42 3.65 1.73
CA LEU A 16 -13.52 2.24 2.16
C LEU A 16 -12.67 1.31 1.28
N LEU A 17 -12.72 1.49 -0.03
CA LEU A 17 -11.87 0.77 -0.97
C LEU A 17 -10.39 1.10 -0.77
N GLY A 18 -10.04 2.36 -0.48
CA GLY A 18 -8.66 2.75 -0.14
C GLY A 18 -8.15 2.09 1.13
N ILE A 19 -8.97 1.97 2.16
CA ILE A 19 -8.63 1.26 3.41
C ILE A 19 -8.45 -0.23 3.13
N ALA A 20 -9.37 -0.85 2.41
CA ALA A 20 -9.28 -2.26 2.04
C ALA A 20 -8.05 -2.55 1.14
N ALA A 21 -7.73 -1.64 0.21
CA ALA A 21 -6.53 -1.71 -0.61
C ALA A 21 -5.26 -1.62 0.24
N GLY A 22 -5.23 -0.72 1.23
CA GLY A 22 -4.10 -0.57 2.15
C GLY A 22 -3.84 -1.81 3.00
N THR A 23 -4.89 -2.46 3.52
CA THR A 23 -4.73 -3.68 4.31
C THR A 23 -4.23 -4.85 3.46
N VAL A 24 -4.73 -5.00 2.23
CA VAL A 24 -4.27 -6.00 1.27
C VAL A 24 -2.81 -5.75 0.87
N ALA A 25 -2.47 -4.50 0.53
CA ALA A 25 -1.10 -4.13 0.17
C ALA A 25 -0.11 -4.41 1.30
N GLY A 26 -0.46 -4.10 2.55
CA GLY A 26 0.36 -4.41 3.72
C GLY A 26 0.55 -5.91 3.95
N ALA A 27 -0.48 -6.73 3.71
CA ALA A 27 -0.36 -8.18 3.81
C ALA A 27 0.54 -8.78 2.73
N ILE A 28 0.41 -8.31 1.49
CA ILE A 28 1.26 -8.73 0.36
C ILE A 28 2.71 -8.33 0.64
N PHE A 29 2.94 -7.10 1.11
CA PHE A 29 4.29 -6.62 1.45
C PHE A 29 4.97 -7.51 2.48
N ARG A 30 4.32 -7.83 3.60
CA ARG A 30 4.89 -8.74 4.61
C ARG A 30 5.24 -10.11 4.04
N GLN A 31 4.38 -10.66 3.18
CA GLN A 31 4.62 -11.96 2.57
C GLN A 31 5.80 -11.93 1.59
N VAL A 32 5.89 -10.91 0.74
CA VAL A 32 7.00 -10.75 -0.19
C VAL A 32 8.30 -10.51 0.57
N TRP A 33 8.26 -9.68 1.62
CA TRP A 33 9.43 -9.40 2.45
C TRP A 33 9.97 -10.65 3.13
N LYS A 34 9.09 -11.47 3.72
CA LYS A 34 9.48 -12.77 4.30
C LYS A 34 10.16 -13.70 3.31
N LEU A 35 9.75 -13.66 2.04
CA LEU A 35 10.37 -14.46 0.99
C LEU A 35 11.75 -13.92 0.57
N THR A 36 11.94 -12.59 0.58
CA THR A 36 13.20 -11.96 0.15
C THR A 36 14.24 -11.85 1.27
N ALA A 37 13.82 -11.58 2.51
CA ALA A 37 14.67 -11.31 3.66
C ALA A 37 14.68 -12.46 4.69
N GLY A 38 13.96 -13.56 4.42
CA GLY A 38 13.80 -14.69 5.34
C GLY A 38 12.84 -14.38 6.49
N ASP A 39 13.05 -14.96 7.67
CA ASP A 39 12.21 -14.72 8.86
C ASP A 39 12.40 -13.33 9.51
N GLY A 40 13.12 -12.42 8.84
CA GLY A 40 13.30 -11.04 9.29
C GLY A 40 12.04 -10.20 9.06
N GLU A 41 11.64 -9.43 10.07
CA GLU A 41 10.62 -8.40 9.93
C GLU A 41 11.12 -7.30 8.96
N ALA A 42 10.19 -6.64 8.25
CA ALA A 42 10.55 -5.53 7.38
C ALA A 42 11.19 -4.39 8.19
N PRO A 43 12.32 -3.82 7.73
CA PRO A 43 12.96 -2.72 8.41
C PRO A 43 12.02 -1.53 8.41
N ASP A 44 11.83 -0.94 9.59
CA ASP A 44 11.03 0.26 9.72
C ASP A 44 11.84 1.48 9.23
N ALA A 45 11.17 2.54 8.80
CA ALA A 45 11.84 3.72 8.27
C ALA A 45 12.73 4.43 9.32
N THR A 46 12.49 4.13 10.60
CA THR A 46 13.19 4.66 11.77
C THR A 46 14.12 3.63 12.42
N ASP A 47 14.38 2.50 11.78
CA ASP A 47 15.19 1.42 12.35
C ASP A 47 16.69 1.78 12.29
N GLU A 48 17.25 2.21 13.43
CA GLU A 48 18.62 2.74 13.52
C GLU A 48 19.71 1.68 13.33
N ASP A 49 19.38 0.41 13.57
CA ASP A 49 20.28 -0.74 13.43
C ASP A 49 20.39 -1.22 11.97
N ARG A 50 19.58 -0.67 11.06
CA ARG A 50 19.49 -1.06 9.65
C ARG A 50 20.20 -0.06 8.75
N GLY A 51 20.89 -0.57 7.74
CA GLY A 51 21.56 0.28 6.75
C GLY A 51 20.56 1.03 5.88
N TRP A 52 20.90 2.27 5.51
CA TRP A 52 20.11 3.08 4.57
C TRP A 52 19.71 2.34 3.29
N GLY A 53 20.58 1.49 2.75
CA GLY A 53 20.27 0.70 1.55
C GLY A 53 19.14 -0.31 1.76
N GLU A 54 19.06 -0.92 2.94
CA GLU A 54 18.02 -1.90 3.27
C GLU A 54 16.68 -1.21 3.51
N ILE A 55 16.68 -0.07 4.23
CA ILE A 55 15.50 0.77 4.45
C ILE A 55 14.94 1.29 3.13
N LEU A 56 15.80 1.82 2.24
CA LEU A 56 15.36 2.34 0.95
C LEU A 56 14.83 1.24 0.02
N ALA A 57 15.43 0.05 0.05
CA ALA A 57 14.94 -1.11 -0.70
C ALA A 57 13.56 -1.57 -0.20
N ALA A 58 13.37 -1.62 1.12
CA ALA A 58 12.08 -1.94 1.74
C ALA A 58 11.00 -0.93 1.35
N ALA A 59 11.31 0.36 1.47
CA ALA A 59 10.40 1.44 1.10
C ALA A 59 10.02 1.40 -0.40
N ALA A 60 10.98 1.14 -1.28
CA ALA A 60 10.74 1.01 -2.72
C ALA A 60 9.82 -0.17 -3.04
N LEU A 61 10.06 -1.34 -2.42
CA LEU A 61 9.22 -2.52 -2.61
C LEU A 61 7.79 -2.30 -2.10
N GLN A 62 7.65 -1.70 -0.92
CA GLN A 62 6.34 -1.35 -0.36
C GLN A 62 5.58 -0.39 -1.28
N GLY A 63 6.26 0.64 -1.79
CA GLY A 63 5.70 1.59 -2.75
C GLY A 63 5.26 0.92 -4.05
N ALA A 64 6.04 -0.02 -4.58
CA ALA A 64 5.69 -0.77 -5.78
C ALA A 64 4.44 -1.63 -5.58
N ILE A 65 4.35 -2.36 -4.47
CA ILE A 65 3.18 -3.18 -4.14
C ILE A 65 1.93 -2.31 -3.99
N PHE A 66 2.05 -1.19 -3.28
CA PHE A 66 0.95 -0.24 -3.12
C PHE A 66 0.47 0.31 -4.46
N ALA A 67 1.40 0.71 -5.35
CA ALA A 67 1.06 1.21 -6.68
C ALA A 67 0.32 0.16 -7.52
N VAL A 68 0.74 -1.11 -7.47
CA VAL A 68 0.07 -2.21 -8.19
C VAL A 68 -1.33 -2.45 -7.65
N VAL A 69 -1.50 -2.55 -6.33
CA VAL A 69 -2.82 -2.76 -5.71
C VAL A 69 -3.76 -1.60 -6.04
N ARG A 70 -3.27 -0.37 -5.93
CA ARG A 70 -4.04 0.82 -6.31
C ARG A 70 -4.45 0.79 -7.77
N ALA A 71 -3.54 0.49 -8.69
CA ALA A 71 -3.85 0.39 -10.12
C ALA A 71 -4.89 -0.71 -10.42
N ALA A 72 -4.84 -1.84 -9.71
CA ALA A 72 -5.82 -2.91 -9.85
C ALA A 72 -7.22 -2.49 -9.36
N VAL A 73 -7.28 -1.79 -8.21
CA VAL A 73 -8.55 -1.26 -7.67
C VAL A 73 -9.11 -0.14 -8.56
N ASP A 74 -8.28 0.81 -8.98
CA ASP A 74 -8.65 1.91 -9.87
C ASP A 74 -9.13 1.41 -11.24
N ARG A 75 -8.67 0.22 -11.68
CA ARG A 75 -9.12 -0.42 -12.92
C ARG A 75 -10.35 -1.31 -12.75
N GLY A 76 -10.53 -1.90 -11.56
CA GLY A 76 -11.66 -2.77 -11.24
C GLY A 76 -12.91 -2.05 -10.74
N GLY A 77 -12.77 -0.78 -10.30
CA GLY A 77 -13.84 0.11 -9.87
C GLY A 77 -14.45 0.97 -10.97
#